data_AF-A0A945KS82-F1
#
_entry.id   AF-A0A945KS82-F1
#
_cell.length_a   1.000
_cell.length_b   1.000
_cell.length_c   1.000
_cell.angle_alpha   90.00
_cell.angle_beta   90.00
_cell.angle_gamma   90.00
#
_symmetry.space_group_name_H-M   'P 1'
#
loop_
_entity.id
_entity.type
_entity.pdbx_description
1 polymer ?
#
loop_
_entity_poly.entity_id
_entity_poly.type
_entity_poly.pdbx_seq_one_letter_code
_entity_poly.pdbx_strand_id
1 'polypeptide(L)'
;MEPTQNIAADGPRENTGDNGAPARRFQFDPDRRQVRVSPQYSRFVGMMKLLLPLLAFGLVVAVVIWPNEFRDATGFHLSYVSSEDGNATELTMLRPRYLGTDARNRPFVVTADQATQNLQDQRQISLTRLQADMSMADGRWFTVMADTGVYHQQRQHLRLQGGINLFSDQGYEFNAEIAEIDLNTGQASSDRPVRGQGPFGTLRADRMEVEDFGQRLFFRGNVKMHIMAQGKG
;
A
#
# COMPACT_ATOMS: atom_id res chain seq x y z
N MET A 1 81.89 -85.21 17.53
CA MET A 1 80.61 -85.50 16.85
C MET A 1 79.65 -86.00 17.93
N GLU A 2 78.40 -85.55 17.86
CA GLU A 2 77.15 -86.05 18.51
C GLU A 2 77.13 -87.50 19.05
N PRO A 3 76.08 -87.96 19.80
CA PRO A 3 74.95 -87.27 20.46
C PRO A 3 74.53 -87.87 21.85
N THR A 4 73.44 -87.32 22.40
CA THR A 4 72.34 -87.98 23.17
C THR A 4 72.47 -88.49 24.63
N GLN A 5 71.43 -88.11 25.39
CA GLN A 5 70.56 -88.91 26.29
C GLN A 5 70.89 -89.12 27.80
N ASN A 6 69.97 -88.58 28.60
CA ASN A 6 69.13 -89.27 29.61
C ASN A 6 69.67 -89.56 31.04
N ILE A 7 68.70 -89.63 31.96
CA ILE A 7 68.64 -90.38 33.26
C ILE A 7 68.75 -89.56 34.59
N ALA A 8 67.56 -89.45 35.23
CA ALA A 8 67.13 -89.73 36.61
C ALA A 8 67.64 -89.03 37.90
N ALA A 9 66.65 -88.90 38.83
CA ALA A 9 66.67 -88.86 40.31
C ALA A 9 67.35 -87.66 41.00
N ASP A 10 67.06 -87.19 42.23
CA ASP A 10 66.00 -87.29 43.25
C ASP A 10 66.41 -86.24 44.33
N GLY A 11 65.48 -85.68 45.11
CA GLY A 11 65.77 -84.98 46.38
C GLY A 11 65.16 -83.58 46.63
N PRO A 12 64.89 -83.19 47.91
CA PRO A 12 63.66 -82.46 48.29
C PRO A 12 63.87 -81.10 49.02
N ARG A 13 62.77 -80.35 49.23
CA ARG A 13 62.30 -79.70 50.50
C ARG A 13 61.64 -78.31 50.37
N GLU A 14 60.42 -78.25 50.94
CA GLU A 14 59.85 -77.23 51.86
C GLU A 14 59.57 -75.76 51.46
N ASN A 15 58.27 -75.44 51.63
CA ASN A 15 57.69 -74.39 52.48
C ASN A 15 57.30 -73.01 51.90
N THR A 16 56.11 -72.60 52.39
CA THR A 16 55.69 -71.26 52.81
C THR A 16 54.60 -70.60 51.95
N GLY A 17 53.49 -70.27 52.61
CA GLY A 17 52.90 -68.94 52.43
C GLY A 17 51.39 -68.83 52.28
N ASP A 18 50.70 -68.91 53.42
CA ASP A 18 49.66 -67.95 53.87
C ASP A 18 48.33 -67.80 53.10
N ASN A 19 47.24 -68.21 53.77
CA ASN A 19 45.85 -68.07 53.37
C ASN A 19 45.17 -66.97 54.20
N GLY A 20 44.85 -65.83 53.58
CA GLY A 20 44.00 -64.79 54.17
C GLY A 20 43.12 -64.13 53.12
N ALA A 21 41.85 -64.51 53.04
CA ALA A 21 40.85 -63.85 52.20
C ALA A 21 39.78 -63.13 53.06
N PRO A 22 39.29 -61.93 52.66
CA PRO A 22 38.88 -60.89 53.60
C PRO A 22 37.36 -60.68 53.78
N ALA A 23 37.03 -59.90 54.82
CA ALA A 23 35.71 -59.51 55.30
C ALA A 23 34.85 -58.70 54.29
N ARG A 24 33.53 -58.98 54.27
CA ARG A 24 32.52 -58.32 53.42
C ARG A 24 32.11 -56.96 53.98
N ARG A 25 32.35 -55.88 53.22
CA ARG A 25 31.79 -54.53 53.43
C ARG A 25 30.45 -54.40 52.71
N PHE A 26 29.40 -53.99 53.42
CA PHE A 26 28.16 -53.52 52.82
C PHE A 26 28.34 -52.07 52.36
N GLN A 27 28.25 -51.86 51.06
CA GLN A 27 28.41 -50.56 50.40
C GLN A 27 27.03 -50.10 49.91
N PHE A 28 26.55 -48.97 50.43
CA PHE A 28 25.32 -48.33 49.98
C PHE A 28 25.62 -47.54 48.70
N ASP A 29 24.91 -47.86 47.62
CA ASP A 29 24.96 -47.14 46.34
C ASP A 29 23.59 -46.50 46.05
N PRO A 30 23.44 -45.17 46.14
CA PRO A 30 22.19 -44.50 45.83
C PRO A 30 22.08 -44.26 44.32
N ASP A 31 21.44 -45.21 43.65
CA ASP A 31 20.89 -45.07 42.31
C ASP A 31 19.86 -43.93 42.26
N ARG A 32 20.28 -42.73 41.81
CA ARG A 32 19.36 -41.70 41.32
C ARG A 32 19.34 -41.69 39.80
N ARG A 33 18.32 -42.38 39.29
CA ARG A 33 17.78 -42.36 37.93
C ARG A 33 18.07 -41.05 37.19
N GLN A 34 19.05 -41.08 36.30
CA GLN A 34 19.12 -40.10 35.22
C GLN A 34 18.04 -40.45 34.21
N VAL A 35 16.97 -39.66 34.18
CA VAL A 35 15.98 -39.70 33.10
C VAL A 35 16.73 -39.32 31.81
N ARG A 36 17.04 -40.32 30.99
CA ARG A 36 17.55 -40.12 29.63
C ARG A 36 16.46 -39.41 28.81
N VAL A 37 16.53 -38.10 28.71
CA VAL A 37 15.85 -37.38 27.64
C VAL A 37 16.63 -37.65 26.37
N SER A 38 15.97 -38.28 25.40
CA SER A 38 16.55 -38.69 24.12
C SER A 38 17.13 -37.47 23.35
N PRO A 39 18.34 -37.57 22.78
CA PRO A 39 19.05 -36.41 22.20
C PRO A 39 18.49 -35.94 20.85
N GLN A 40 17.44 -36.57 20.33
CA GLN A 40 16.88 -36.27 19.00
C GLN A 40 15.83 -35.14 19.03
N TYR A 41 15.17 -34.90 20.16
CA TYR A 41 14.24 -33.78 20.32
C TYR A 41 14.94 -32.42 20.52
N SER A 42 16.20 -32.42 20.94
CA SER A 42 16.97 -31.20 21.25
C SER A 42 17.30 -30.36 19.99
N ARG A 43 17.62 -31.02 18.87
CA ARG A 43 17.96 -30.34 17.60
C ARG A 43 16.74 -29.76 16.89
N PHE A 44 15.61 -30.46 16.96
CA PHE A 44 14.36 -30.00 16.36
C PHE A 44 13.82 -28.74 17.05
N VAL A 45 13.86 -28.69 18.39
CA VAL A 45 13.47 -27.50 19.17
C VAL A 45 14.45 -26.34 18.96
N GLY A 46 15.75 -26.64 18.82
CA GLY A 46 16.76 -25.63 18.48
C GLY A 46 16.53 -24.98 17.11
N MET A 47 16.17 -25.77 16.10
CA MET A 47 15.88 -25.28 14.75
C MET A 47 14.57 -24.48 14.71
N MET A 48 13.54 -24.91 15.44
CA MET A 48 12.27 -24.19 15.54
C MET A 48 12.42 -22.80 16.19
N LYS A 49 13.35 -22.65 17.15
CA LYS A 49 13.68 -21.37 17.79
C LYS A 49 14.28 -20.33 16.84
N LEU A 50 14.88 -20.76 15.73
CA LEU A 50 15.45 -19.87 14.71
C LEU A 50 14.48 -19.66 13.54
N LEU A 51 13.75 -20.70 13.16
CA LEU A 51 12.83 -20.67 12.02
C LEU A 51 11.59 -19.79 12.30
N LEU A 52 11.04 -19.85 13.52
CA LEU A 52 9.91 -19.02 13.93
C LEU A 52 10.16 -17.51 13.84
N PRO A 53 11.22 -16.94 14.46
CA PRO A 53 11.47 -15.52 14.37
C PRO A 53 11.84 -15.09 12.94
N LEU A 54 12.50 -15.94 12.16
CA LEU A 54 12.85 -15.65 10.78
C LEU A 54 11.62 -15.60 9.86
N LEU A 55 10.65 -16.50 10.08
CA LEU A 55 9.36 -16.51 9.38
C LEU A 55 8.51 -15.30 9.79
N ALA A 56 8.49 -14.96 11.09
CA ALA A 56 7.81 -13.76 11.58
C ALA A 56 8.42 -12.47 10.97
N PHE A 57 9.74 -12.38 10.91
CA PHE A 57 10.44 -11.27 10.27
C PHE A 57 10.12 -11.20 8.77
N GLY A 58 10.11 -12.35 8.08
CA GLY A 58 9.71 -12.44 6.68
C GLY A 58 8.28 -11.96 6.43
N LEU A 59 7.34 -12.30 7.32
CA LEU A 59 5.96 -11.80 7.25
C LEU A 59 5.88 -10.28 7.47
N VAL A 60 6.64 -9.73 8.42
CA VAL A 60 6.69 -8.28 8.66
C VAL A 60 7.26 -7.56 7.43
N VAL A 61 8.37 -8.05 6.87
CA VAL A 61 8.97 -7.50 5.66
C VAL A 61 8.00 -7.61 4.47
N ALA A 62 7.30 -8.74 4.33
CA ALA A 62 6.28 -8.93 3.31
C ALA A 62 5.15 -7.90 3.47
N VAL A 63 4.62 -7.68 4.67
CA VAL A 63 3.56 -6.68 4.94
C VAL A 63 4.05 -5.24 4.71
N VAL A 64 5.33 -4.95 4.96
CA VAL A 64 5.92 -3.63 4.71
C VAL A 64 6.19 -3.37 3.22
N ILE A 65 6.52 -4.41 2.45
CA ILE A 65 6.77 -4.32 0.99
C ILE A 65 5.48 -4.44 0.18
N TRP A 66 4.48 -5.20 0.67
CA TRP A 66 3.14 -5.37 0.06
C TRP A 66 2.47 -4.07 -0.41
N PRO A 67 2.56 -2.91 0.28
CA PRO A 67 1.92 -1.68 -0.17
C PRO A 67 2.51 -1.11 -1.45
N ASN A 68 3.70 -1.56 -1.88
CA ASN A 68 4.39 -0.99 -3.04
C ASN A 68 3.87 -1.54 -4.38
N GLU A 69 3.28 -2.73 -4.41
CA GLU A 69 2.79 -3.39 -5.63
C GLU A 69 1.26 -3.29 -5.83
N PHE A 70 0.52 -2.74 -4.86
CA PHE A 70 -0.94 -2.50 -4.95
C PHE A 70 -1.30 -1.07 -5.34
N ARG A 71 -0.41 -0.34 -6.01
CA ARG A 71 -0.74 0.97 -6.61
C ARG A 71 -1.53 0.85 -7.92
N ASP A 72 -1.65 -0.36 -8.48
CA ASP A 72 -2.30 -0.60 -9.79
C ASP A 72 -3.70 -1.25 -9.70
N ALA A 73 -4.33 -1.28 -8.53
CA ALA A 73 -5.68 -1.81 -8.37
C ALA A 73 -6.64 -0.84 -7.66
N THR A 74 -6.81 0.37 -8.22
CA THR A 74 -7.98 1.20 -7.94
C THR A 74 -9.18 0.57 -8.66
N GLY A 75 -9.85 -0.33 -7.94
CA GLY A 75 -10.98 -1.11 -8.45
C GLY A 75 -12.12 -0.23 -8.91
N PHE A 76 -12.34 -0.20 -10.22
CA PHE A 76 -13.64 0.15 -10.77
C PHE A 76 -14.67 -0.90 -10.34
N HIS A 77 -15.79 -0.49 -9.75
CA HIS A 77 -16.94 -1.37 -9.61
C HIS A 77 -17.55 -1.60 -11.00
N LEU A 78 -17.16 -2.72 -11.62
CA LEU A 78 -17.64 -3.20 -12.90
C LEU A 78 -19.14 -3.53 -12.85
N SER A 79 -19.98 -2.61 -13.30
CA SER A 79 -21.24 -2.98 -13.95
C SER A 79 -20.99 -2.96 -15.45
N TYR A 80 -20.61 -4.12 -15.99
CA TYR A 80 -20.48 -4.30 -17.43
C TYR A 80 -21.87 -4.37 -18.06
N VAL A 81 -22.14 -3.46 -18.99
CA VAL A 81 -23.17 -3.67 -20.01
C VAL A 81 -22.41 -3.98 -21.29
N SER A 82 -22.08 -5.26 -21.48
CA SER A 82 -21.53 -5.75 -22.74
C SER A 82 -22.63 -5.63 -23.78
N SER A 83 -22.43 -4.81 -24.81
CA SER A 83 -23.29 -4.87 -26.00
C SER A 83 -23.02 -6.20 -26.70
N GLU A 84 -24.08 -6.91 -27.07
CA GLU A 84 -24.09 -8.30 -27.54
C GLU A 84 -23.49 -8.52 -28.94
N ASP A 85 -22.78 -7.53 -29.48
CA ASP A 85 -22.15 -7.57 -30.79
C ASP A 85 -20.63 -7.56 -30.62
N GLY A 86 -19.96 -8.63 -31.08
CA GLY A 86 -18.53 -8.90 -30.94
C GLY A 86 -17.56 -7.93 -31.63
N ASN A 87 -17.90 -6.65 -31.76
CA ASN A 87 -17.08 -5.55 -32.27
C ASN A 87 -17.20 -4.30 -31.38
N ALA A 88 -17.16 -4.46 -30.05
CA ALA A 88 -17.12 -3.31 -29.15
C ALA A 88 -15.85 -2.50 -29.45
N THR A 89 -16.00 -1.30 -30.02
CA THR A 89 -14.91 -0.34 -30.25
C THR A 89 -14.67 0.54 -29.02
N GLU A 90 -15.56 0.44 -28.03
CA GLU A 90 -15.67 1.34 -26.91
C GLU A 90 -16.20 0.60 -25.68
N LEU A 91 -15.53 0.80 -24.54
CA LEU A 91 -15.91 0.23 -23.25
C LEU A 91 -16.67 1.29 -22.45
N THR A 92 -17.91 0.99 -22.05
CA THR A 92 -18.75 1.90 -21.27
C THR A 92 -19.04 1.36 -19.88
N MET A 93 -18.89 2.20 -18.86
CA MET A 93 -19.22 1.91 -17.47
C MET A 93 -20.29 2.88 -16.98
N LEU A 94 -21.33 2.34 -16.35
CA LEU A 94 -22.43 3.12 -15.78
C LEU A 94 -22.18 3.38 -14.29
N ARG A 95 -22.42 4.60 -13.85
CA ARG A 95 -22.18 5.08 -12.47
C ARG A 95 -20.80 4.70 -11.93
N PRO A 96 -19.71 4.97 -12.68
CA PRO A 96 -18.37 4.71 -12.21
C PRO A 96 -18.08 5.50 -10.93
N ARG A 97 -17.30 4.88 -10.04
CA ARG A 97 -16.72 5.53 -8.87
C ARG A 97 -15.24 5.17 -8.82
N TYR A 98 -14.41 6.20 -8.86
CA TYR A 98 -12.96 6.10 -8.78
C TYR A 98 -12.49 6.72 -7.47
N LEU A 99 -11.62 6.01 -6.75
CA LEU A 99 -10.97 6.50 -5.55
C LEU A 99 -9.48 6.58 -5.82
N GLY A 100 -8.86 7.70 -5.46
CA GLY A 100 -7.44 7.91 -5.67
C GLY A 100 -6.84 8.81 -4.61
N THR A 101 -5.53 9.00 -4.71
CA THR A 101 -4.80 10.04 -3.97
C THR A 101 -4.05 10.92 -4.93
N ASP A 102 -3.96 12.21 -4.62
CA ASP A 102 -3.17 13.14 -5.41
C ASP A 102 -1.66 13.04 -5.09
N ALA A 103 -0.84 13.85 -5.75
CA ALA A 103 0.61 13.89 -5.51
C ALA A 103 1.01 14.30 -4.08
N ARG A 104 0.08 14.89 -3.30
CA ARG A 104 0.28 15.23 -1.88
C ARG A 104 -0.36 14.20 -0.94
N ASN A 105 -0.69 13.03 -1.46
CA ASN A 105 -1.31 11.91 -0.75
C ASN A 105 -2.68 12.26 -0.13
N ARG A 106 -3.39 13.21 -0.72
CA ARG A 106 -4.75 13.60 -0.30
C ARG A 106 -5.76 12.74 -1.04
N PRO A 107 -6.72 12.11 -0.32
CA PRO A 107 -7.72 11.28 -0.96
C PRO A 107 -8.71 12.13 -1.76
N PHE A 108 -9.12 11.60 -2.91
CA PHE A 108 -10.20 12.14 -3.72
C PHE A 108 -11.11 11.02 -4.24
N VAL A 109 -12.35 11.38 -4.52
CA VAL A 109 -13.34 10.49 -5.13
C VAL A 109 -13.90 11.16 -6.37
N VAL A 110 -13.89 10.45 -7.50
CA VAL A 110 -14.56 10.89 -8.72
C VAL A 110 -15.72 9.96 -9.00
N THR A 111 -16.90 10.53 -9.19
CA THR A 111 -18.10 9.84 -9.65
C THR A 111 -18.54 10.44 -10.97
N ALA A 112 -19.24 9.65 -11.78
CA ALA A 112 -19.88 10.14 -13.00
C ALA A 112 -21.12 9.29 -13.26
N ASP A 113 -21.99 9.72 -14.16
CA ASP A 113 -23.09 8.87 -14.63
C ASP A 113 -22.63 7.82 -15.63
N GLN A 114 -21.64 8.18 -16.44
CA GLN A 114 -21.04 7.28 -17.43
C GLN A 114 -19.55 7.59 -17.58
N ALA A 115 -18.74 6.54 -17.65
CA ALA A 115 -17.36 6.59 -18.13
C ALA A 115 -17.25 5.76 -19.40
N THR A 116 -16.59 6.30 -20.41
CA THR A 116 -16.41 5.63 -21.68
C THR A 116 -14.94 5.66 -22.08
N GLN A 117 -14.39 4.51 -22.44
CA GLN A 117 -12.98 4.34 -22.82
C GLN A 117 -12.91 3.79 -24.24
N ASN A 118 -12.22 4.51 -25.13
CA ASN A 118 -12.00 4.06 -26.49
C ASN A 118 -10.95 2.95 -26.52
N LEU A 119 -11.21 1.82 -27.20
CA LEU A 119 -10.26 0.70 -27.22
C LEU A 119 -9.09 0.89 -28.20
N GLN A 120 -9.21 1.84 -29.13
CA GLN A 120 -8.14 2.28 -30.03
C GLN A 120 -7.23 3.32 -29.36
N ASP A 121 -7.81 4.20 -28.53
CA ASP A 121 -7.09 5.12 -27.65
C ASP A 121 -7.40 4.82 -26.17
N GLN A 122 -6.83 3.71 -25.69
CA GLN A 122 -7.06 3.19 -24.33
C GLN A 122 -6.62 4.15 -23.22
N ARG A 123 -6.00 5.28 -23.56
CA ARG A 123 -5.46 6.23 -22.58
C ARG A 123 -6.42 7.39 -22.31
N GLN A 124 -7.54 7.47 -23.03
CA GLN A 124 -8.54 8.51 -22.87
C GLN A 124 -9.83 7.94 -22.28
N ILE A 125 -10.28 8.56 -21.18
CA ILE A 125 -11.54 8.22 -20.52
C ILE A 125 -12.44 9.45 -20.58
N SER A 126 -13.57 9.31 -21.25
CA SER A 126 -14.63 10.32 -21.32
C SER A 126 -15.61 10.09 -20.18
N LEU A 127 -15.93 11.14 -19.44
CA LEU A 127 -16.80 11.15 -18.27
C LEU A 127 -18.00 12.06 -18.57
N THR A 128 -19.20 11.60 -18.25
CA THR A 128 -20.45 12.38 -18.39
C THR A 128 -21.05 12.65 -17.02
N ARG A 129 -21.44 13.91 -16.78
CA ARG A 129 -21.98 14.42 -15.51
C ARG A 129 -21.11 13.97 -14.34
N LEU A 130 -19.86 14.45 -14.32
CA LEU A 130 -18.91 14.07 -13.30
C LEU A 130 -19.01 14.95 -12.06
N GLN A 131 -18.66 14.36 -10.92
CA GLN A 131 -18.45 15.04 -9.66
C GLN A 131 -17.14 14.52 -9.05
N ALA A 132 -16.30 15.43 -8.57
CA ALA A 132 -15.04 15.13 -7.93
C ALA A 132 -15.01 15.76 -6.55
N ASP A 133 -14.94 14.94 -5.51
CA ASP A 133 -14.86 15.37 -4.12
C ASP A 133 -13.42 15.17 -3.62
N MET A 134 -12.84 16.22 -3.03
CA MET A 134 -11.45 16.21 -2.57
C MET A 134 -11.32 16.79 -1.17
N SER A 135 -10.56 16.08 -0.33
CA SER A 135 -10.25 16.49 1.03
C SER A 135 -8.85 17.10 1.11
N MET A 136 -8.72 18.22 1.80
CA MET A 136 -7.46 18.88 2.11
C MET A 136 -6.84 18.30 3.40
N ALA A 137 -5.54 18.54 3.60
CA ALA A 137 -4.83 18.07 4.80
C ALA A 137 -5.31 18.73 6.10
N ASP A 138 -5.92 19.90 6.02
CA ASP A 138 -6.47 20.66 7.15
C ASP A 138 -7.96 20.35 7.42
N GLY A 139 -8.52 19.33 6.76
CA GLY A 139 -9.91 18.91 6.93
C GLY A 139 -10.91 19.68 6.08
N ARG A 140 -10.49 20.73 5.37
CA ARG A 140 -11.35 21.41 4.37
C ARG A 140 -11.65 20.47 3.21
N TRP A 141 -12.77 20.69 2.54
CA TRP A 141 -13.13 19.93 1.35
C TRP A 141 -13.69 20.84 0.28
N PHE A 142 -13.55 20.39 -0.96
CA PHE A 142 -14.24 21.00 -2.08
C PHE A 142 -14.77 19.93 -3.02
N THR A 143 -15.82 20.29 -3.74
CA THR A 143 -16.42 19.45 -4.78
C THR A 143 -16.39 20.20 -6.10
N VAL A 144 -16.12 19.49 -7.19
CA VAL A 144 -16.12 20.01 -8.55
C VAL A 144 -17.10 19.20 -9.37
N MET A 145 -18.02 19.87 -10.05
CA MET A 145 -19.00 19.27 -10.94
C MET A 145 -18.79 19.78 -12.37
N ALA A 146 -19.00 18.93 -13.36
CA ALA A 146 -18.97 19.32 -14.77
C ALA A 146 -19.85 18.39 -15.62
N ASP A 147 -20.39 18.91 -16.72
CA ASP A 147 -21.24 18.14 -17.63
C ASP A 147 -20.44 17.06 -18.37
N THR A 148 -19.20 17.38 -18.74
CA THR A 148 -18.30 16.45 -19.43
C THR A 148 -16.87 16.61 -18.93
N GLY A 149 -16.13 15.51 -18.94
CA GLY A 149 -14.72 15.49 -18.61
C GLY A 149 -13.96 14.49 -19.46
N VAL A 150 -12.74 14.82 -19.84
CA VAL A 150 -11.86 13.95 -20.60
C VAL A 150 -10.56 13.80 -19.82
N TYR A 151 -10.31 12.58 -19.36
CA TYR A 151 -9.13 12.23 -18.60
C TYR A 151 -8.14 11.46 -19.48
N HIS A 152 -6.92 11.99 -19.60
CA HIS A 152 -5.80 11.31 -20.22
C HIS A 152 -4.90 10.69 -19.17
N GLN A 153 -4.94 9.36 -19.04
CA GLN A 153 -4.19 8.61 -18.02
C GLN A 153 -2.68 8.80 -18.11
N GLN A 154 -2.11 8.77 -19.32
CA GLN A 154 -0.65 8.86 -19.50
C GLN A 154 -0.08 10.25 -19.17
N ARG A 155 -0.82 11.31 -19.51
CA ARG A 155 -0.41 12.69 -19.22
C ARG A 155 -0.90 13.18 -17.86
N GLN A 156 -1.78 12.41 -17.23
CA GLN A 156 -2.54 12.78 -16.03
C GLN A 156 -3.18 14.17 -16.17
N HIS A 157 -3.77 14.40 -17.35
CA HIS A 157 -4.42 15.65 -17.70
C HIS A 157 -5.93 15.46 -17.76
N LEU A 158 -6.67 16.33 -17.09
CA LEU A 158 -8.12 16.33 -17.04
C LEU A 158 -8.65 17.61 -17.66
N ARG A 159 -9.47 17.48 -18.70
CA ARG A 159 -10.18 18.61 -19.31
C ARG A 159 -11.65 18.51 -18.94
N LEU A 160 -12.18 19.52 -18.27
CA LEU A 160 -13.59 19.65 -17.90
C LEU A 160 -14.27 20.65 -18.83
N GLN A 161 -15.51 20.36 -19.21
CA GLN A 161 -16.31 21.23 -20.07
C GLN A 161 -17.79 21.17 -19.73
N GLY A 162 -18.45 22.32 -19.85
CA GLY A 162 -19.89 22.46 -19.63
C GLY A 162 -20.23 22.59 -18.14
N GLY A 163 -20.80 23.74 -17.78
CA GLY A 163 -21.38 23.96 -16.45
C GLY A 163 -20.45 23.63 -15.27
N ILE A 164 -19.18 24.06 -15.31
CA ILE A 164 -18.22 23.70 -14.27
C ILE A 164 -18.52 24.50 -13.01
N ASN A 165 -18.82 23.80 -11.92
CA ASN A 165 -19.10 24.40 -10.63
C ASN A 165 -18.18 23.80 -9.57
N LEU A 166 -17.48 24.66 -8.84
CA LEU A 166 -16.66 24.29 -7.69
C LEU A 166 -17.29 24.87 -6.44
N PHE A 167 -17.45 24.05 -5.39
CA PHE A 167 -17.90 24.50 -4.08
C PHE A 167 -16.91 24.10 -3.00
N SER A 168 -16.70 24.96 -2.01
CA SER A 168 -15.91 24.68 -0.80
C SER A 168 -16.76 24.84 0.45
N ASP A 169 -16.42 24.04 1.45
CA ASP A 169 -16.95 24.12 2.82
C ASP A 169 -16.86 25.51 3.47
N GLN A 170 -15.93 26.36 3.02
CA GLN A 170 -15.77 27.74 3.48
C GLN A 170 -16.73 28.74 2.82
N GLY A 171 -17.70 28.27 2.03
CA GLY A 171 -18.68 29.09 1.34
C GLY A 171 -18.17 29.75 0.07
N TYR A 172 -17.08 29.25 -0.51
CA TYR A 172 -16.62 29.68 -1.84
C TYR A 172 -17.30 28.87 -2.93
N GLU A 173 -17.66 29.56 -4.01
CA GLU A 173 -18.18 28.95 -5.23
C GLU A 173 -17.51 29.57 -6.46
N PHE A 174 -17.11 28.73 -7.41
CA PHE A 174 -16.56 29.16 -8.69
C PHE A 174 -17.28 28.50 -9.84
N ASN A 175 -17.60 29.28 -10.86
CA ASN A 175 -18.27 28.86 -12.08
C ASN A 175 -17.35 29.11 -13.28
N ALA A 176 -17.18 28.11 -14.14
CA ALA A 176 -16.40 28.19 -15.38
C ALA A 176 -17.06 27.38 -16.52
N GLU A 177 -16.68 27.68 -17.75
CA GLU A 177 -17.17 26.94 -18.93
C GLU A 177 -16.22 25.78 -19.31
N ILE A 178 -14.92 26.00 -19.16
CA ILE A 178 -13.84 25.07 -19.48
C ILE A 178 -12.81 25.13 -18.36
N ALA A 179 -12.23 24.00 -18.00
CA ALA A 179 -11.04 23.95 -17.14
C ALA A 179 -10.10 22.85 -17.62
N GLU A 180 -8.82 23.17 -17.68
CA GLU A 180 -7.74 22.22 -17.96
C GLU A 180 -6.92 22.04 -16.69
N ILE A 181 -6.74 20.80 -16.26
CA ILE A 181 -6.13 20.45 -14.98
C ILE A 181 -5.01 19.45 -15.23
N ASP A 182 -3.82 19.80 -14.78
CA ASP A 182 -2.67 18.89 -14.71
C ASP A 182 -2.60 18.30 -13.30
N LEU A 183 -2.91 17.01 -13.18
CA LEU A 183 -2.98 16.32 -11.88
C LEU A 183 -1.60 16.05 -11.27
N ASN A 184 -0.54 16.11 -12.07
CA ASN A 184 0.84 15.90 -11.60
C ASN A 184 1.38 17.12 -10.87
N THR A 185 1.17 18.29 -11.46
CA THR A 185 1.65 19.57 -10.94
C THR A 185 0.61 20.26 -10.08
N GLY A 186 -0.65 19.84 -10.14
CA GLY A 186 -1.76 20.50 -9.45
C GLY A 186 -2.08 21.87 -10.05
N GLN A 187 -1.71 22.11 -11.31
CA GLN A 187 -2.05 23.33 -12.02
C GLN A 187 -3.42 23.19 -12.66
N ALA A 188 -4.19 24.27 -12.65
CA ALA A 188 -5.44 24.35 -13.39
C ALA A 188 -5.53 25.67 -14.14
N SER A 189 -6.16 25.68 -15.31
CA SER A 189 -6.37 26.89 -16.08
C SER A 189 -7.73 26.91 -16.76
N SER A 190 -8.27 28.11 -16.93
CA SER A 190 -9.45 28.39 -17.75
C SER A 190 -9.14 29.55 -18.66
N ASP A 191 -9.19 29.32 -19.96
CA ASP A 191 -9.08 30.33 -21.01
C ASP A 191 -10.41 31.04 -21.30
N ARG A 192 -11.49 30.60 -20.62
CA ARG A 192 -12.84 31.17 -20.70
C ARG A 192 -13.20 31.95 -19.43
N PRO A 193 -14.19 32.87 -19.53
CA PRO A 193 -14.61 33.69 -18.40
C PRO A 193 -15.01 32.86 -17.19
N VAL A 194 -14.52 33.29 -16.03
CA VAL A 194 -14.81 32.68 -14.73
C VAL A 194 -15.57 33.64 -13.84
N ARG A 195 -16.40 33.08 -12.96
CA ARG A 195 -17.08 33.81 -11.89
C ARG A 195 -16.76 33.14 -10.58
N GLY A 196 -16.51 33.93 -9.54
CA GLY A 196 -16.28 33.45 -8.19
C GLY A 196 -17.18 34.21 -7.22
N GLN A 197 -17.63 33.54 -6.18
CA GLN A 197 -18.34 34.15 -5.06
C GLN A 197 -17.90 33.52 -3.74
N GLY A 198 -18.00 34.28 -2.66
CA GLY A 198 -17.77 33.75 -1.32
C GLY A 198 -17.79 34.86 -0.27
N PRO A 199 -17.22 34.61 0.92
CA PRO A 199 -17.17 35.58 2.01
C PRO A 199 -16.51 36.92 1.63
N PHE A 200 -15.62 36.94 0.64
CA PHE A 200 -15.01 38.18 0.15
C PHE A 200 -15.94 39.01 -0.75
N GLY A 201 -17.07 38.47 -1.21
CA GLY A 201 -17.95 39.08 -2.20
C GLY A 201 -17.97 38.32 -3.52
N THR A 202 -17.99 39.04 -4.66
CA THR A 202 -18.04 38.44 -6.00
C THR A 202 -16.83 38.84 -6.85
N LEU A 203 -16.46 37.96 -7.78
CA LEU A 203 -15.33 38.08 -8.68
C LEU A 203 -15.76 37.66 -10.09
N ARG A 204 -15.35 38.43 -11.10
CA ARG A 204 -15.45 38.05 -12.51
C ARG A 204 -14.11 38.30 -13.18
N ALA A 205 -13.64 37.34 -13.97
CA ALA A 205 -12.44 37.49 -14.79
C ALA A 205 -12.63 36.78 -16.13
N ASP A 206 -11.79 37.11 -17.12
CA ASP A 206 -11.83 36.46 -18.42
C ASP A 206 -11.05 35.15 -18.46
N ARG A 207 -10.04 34.99 -17.59
CA ARG A 207 -9.22 33.80 -17.45
C ARG A 207 -8.83 33.56 -15.99
N MET A 208 -8.57 32.30 -15.68
CA MET A 208 -8.10 31.84 -14.37
C MET A 208 -6.91 30.91 -14.54
N GLU A 209 -5.93 31.03 -13.66
CA GLU A 209 -4.82 30.09 -13.49
C GLU A 209 -4.73 29.75 -12.00
N VAL A 210 -4.45 28.48 -11.72
CA VAL A 210 -4.33 27.93 -10.37
C VAL A 210 -3.00 27.22 -10.31
N GLU A 211 -2.23 27.51 -9.26
CA GLU A 211 -0.92 26.92 -9.01
C GLU A 211 -0.88 26.27 -7.61
N ASP A 212 0.12 25.42 -7.42
CA ASP A 212 0.42 24.73 -6.16
C ASP A 212 -0.77 23.98 -5.57
N PHE A 213 -1.55 23.33 -6.44
CA PHE A 213 -2.76 22.59 -6.08
C PHE A 213 -3.75 23.46 -5.29
N GLY A 214 -4.01 24.67 -5.78
CA GLY A 214 -5.04 25.56 -5.24
C GLY A 214 -4.57 26.54 -4.16
N GLN A 215 -3.26 26.67 -3.92
CA GLN A 215 -2.76 27.66 -2.95
C GLN A 215 -2.68 29.07 -3.54
N ARG A 216 -2.45 29.18 -4.85
CA ARG A 216 -2.37 30.46 -5.56
C ARG A 216 -3.33 30.46 -6.73
N LEU A 217 -4.16 31.50 -6.80
CA LEU A 217 -5.12 31.72 -7.87
C LEU A 217 -4.80 33.06 -8.54
N PHE A 218 -4.65 33.03 -9.86
CA PHE A 218 -4.41 34.21 -10.69
C PHE A 218 -5.60 34.42 -11.60
N PHE A 219 -6.12 35.64 -11.60
CA PHE A 219 -7.23 36.04 -12.45
C PHE A 219 -6.75 37.09 -13.45
N ARG A 220 -6.99 36.87 -14.74
CA ARG A 220 -6.48 37.73 -15.81
C ARG A 220 -7.61 38.14 -16.76
N GLY A 221 -7.51 39.36 -17.28
CA GLY A 221 -8.46 39.93 -18.24
C GLY A 221 -9.77 40.41 -17.60
N ASN A 222 -10.12 41.68 -17.85
CA ASN A 222 -11.33 42.38 -17.38
C ASN A 222 -11.81 41.96 -15.98
N VAL A 223 -10.86 41.93 -15.03
CA VAL A 223 -11.12 41.51 -13.65
C VAL A 223 -11.97 42.56 -12.96
N LYS A 224 -13.13 42.13 -12.45
CA LYS A 224 -14.04 42.96 -11.64
C LYS A 224 -14.30 42.24 -10.33
N MET A 225 -14.08 42.93 -9.23
CA MET A 225 -14.33 42.42 -7.89
C MET A 225 -15.27 43.36 -7.16
N HIS A 226 -16.29 42.80 -6.51
CA HIS A 226 -17.16 43.53 -5.60
C HIS A 226 -16.96 42.95 -4.20
N ILE A 227 -16.38 43.75 -3.31
CA ILE A 227 -16.05 43.32 -1.96
C ILE A 227 -17.20 43.70 -1.03
N MET A 228 -17.74 42.70 -0.33
CA MET A 228 -18.76 42.95 0.69
C MET A 228 -18.09 43.04 2.06
N ALA A 229 -18.37 44.11 2.81
CA ALA A 229 -17.92 44.21 4.17
C ALA A 229 -18.66 43.17 5.02
N GLN A 230 -17.91 42.29 5.68
CA GLN A 230 -18.45 41.37 6.68
C GLN A 230 -18.94 42.22 7.86
N GLY A 231 -20.26 42.43 7.94
CA GLY A 231 -20.88 43.09 9.09
C GLY A 231 -20.60 42.25 10.33
N LYS A 232 -19.87 42.80 11.30
CA LYS A 232 -19.76 42.20 12.64
C LYS A 232 -21.16 42.24 13.25
N GLY A 233 -21.80 41.08 13.31
CA GLY A 233 -22.96 40.85 14.18
C GLY A 233 -22.55 40.83 15.64
#